data_AF-A0A955QZQ5-F1
#
_entry.id   AF-A0A955QZQ5-F1
#
_cell.length_a   1.000
_cell.length_b   1.000
_cell.length_c   1.000
_cell.angle_alpha   90.00
_cell.angle_beta   90.00
_cell.angle_gamma   90.00
#
_symmetry.space_group_name_H-M   'P 1'
#
loop_
_entity.id
_entity.type
_entity.pdbx_description
1 polymer ?
#
loop_
_entity_poly.entity_id
_entity_poly.type
_entity_poly.pdbx_seq_one_letter_code
_entity_poly.pdbx_strand_id
1 'polypeptide(L)'
;MGHLFRMLVLADLMKQEGMSFHFFLNAHAPSEAILKKRGYVFDLVPLEEASSGWEADALGKGDFKFWVDDRLDTDEIHARCIKEAGLGLVTFDDRGAGADMADLHFACMTAFQGALLYGKKVFTDLAFMILNPEIERYKRHRLQAEKVLVTLGGTDTFGVTVKVVEVLKQAGRAATVLVGPGFEHMTELKQVLTPDFELKQYVPSLIEEFSHYDYAITGAGVTVFEALASGLPCVIVANEPHEVPIGKGLAAMGVAVYAGHHSEMDAACVTRIPDVPTLSGVALDKIPSHGAENVLHEIIKL
;
A
#
# COMPACT_ATOMS: atom_id res chain seq x y z
N MET A 1 -1.61 -1.30 8.85
CA MET A 1 -0.47 -0.35 8.74
C MET A 1 -0.46 0.43 7.43
N GLY A 2 -0.73 -0.18 6.26
CA GLY A 2 -0.73 0.54 4.97
C GLY A 2 -1.63 1.79 4.94
N HIS A 3 -2.89 1.66 5.36
CA HIS A 3 -3.85 2.77 5.51
C HIS A 3 -3.26 3.95 6.31
N LEU A 4 -2.68 3.67 7.49
CA LEU A 4 -2.06 4.72 8.30
C LEU A 4 -0.92 5.43 7.55
N PHE A 5 0.01 4.69 6.96
CA PHE A 5 1.14 5.32 6.25
C PHE A 5 0.68 6.16 5.06
N ARG A 6 -0.34 5.68 4.32
CA ARG A 6 -0.99 6.44 3.26
C ARG A 6 -1.57 7.76 3.79
N MET A 7 -2.32 7.71 4.89
CA MET A 7 -2.90 8.90 5.50
C MET A 7 -1.86 9.83 6.15
N LEU A 8 -0.72 9.31 6.63
CA LEU A 8 0.37 10.14 7.11
C LEU A 8 0.98 10.98 5.99
N VAL A 9 1.11 10.44 4.78
CA VAL A 9 1.58 11.22 3.61
C VAL A 9 0.59 12.36 3.30
N LEU A 10 -0.70 12.05 3.25
CA LEU A 10 -1.73 13.07 3.00
C LEU A 10 -1.77 14.13 4.11
N ALA A 11 -1.67 13.72 5.37
CA ALA A 11 -1.64 14.62 6.52
C ALA A 11 -0.40 15.53 6.54
N ASP A 12 0.78 14.98 6.19
CA ASP A 12 2.01 15.76 6.06
C ASP A 12 1.84 16.86 4.99
N LEU A 13 1.21 16.53 3.84
CA LEU A 13 0.93 17.48 2.77
C LEU A 13 -0.12 18.53 3.17
N MET A 14 -1.22 18.10 3.80
CA MET A 14 -2.26 18.99 4.34
C MET A 14 -1.66 20.00 5.34
N LYS A 15 -0.74 19.55 6.20
CA LYS A 15 -0.03 20.42 7.15
C LYS A 15 0.82 21.46 6.44
N GLN A 16 1.49 21.10 5.34
CA GLN A 16 2.29 22.02 4.53
C GLN A 16 1.42 23.11 3.89
N GLU A 17 0.20 22.76 3.48
CA GLU A 17 -0.83 23.69 2.97
C GLU A 17 -1.55 24.47 4.10
N GLY A 18 -1.11 24.34 5.35
CA GLY A 18 -1.69 25.08 6.49
C GLY A 18 -3.05 24.58 6.95
N MET A 19 -3.44 23.37 6.55
CA MET A 19 -4.70 22.75 6.95
C MET A 19 -4.57 22.05 8.30
N SER A 20 -5.61 22.14 9.12
CA SER A 20 -5.77 21.35 10.34
C SER A 20 -6.50 20.04 10.05
N PHE A 21 -6.13 18.97 10.74
CA PHE A 21 -6.79 17.68 10.68
C PHE A 21 -6.77 17.01 12.05
N HIS A 22 -7.64 16.01 12.21
CA HIS A 22 -7.75 15.19 13.40
C HIS A 22 -7.87 13.73 12.98
N PHE A 23 -7.11 12.84 13.60
CA PHE A 23 -7.17 11.41 13.29
C PHE A 23 -8.18 10.67 14.18
N PHE A 24 -8.96 9.78 13.59
CA PHE A 24 -9.82 8.83 14.32
C PHE A 24 -9.38 7.41 13.95
N LEU A 25 -9.16 6.55 14.96
CA LEU A 25 -8.71 5.18 14.74
C LEU A 25 -9.20 4.22 15.84
N ASN A 26 -9.30 2.93 15.50
CA ASN A 26 -9.40 1.86 16.49
C ASN A 26 -8.15 1.83 17.38
N ALA A 27 -8.30 1.29 18.60
CA ALA A 27 -7.18 1.05 19.50
C ALA A 27 -6.13 0.14 18.82
N HIS A 28 -4.95 0.69 18.55
CA HIS A 28 -3.86 -0.04 17.90
C HIS A 28 -2.53 0.62 18.30
N ALA A 29 -1.88 0.03 19.31
CA ALA A 29 -0.70 0.60 19.95
C ALA A 29 0.43 1.03 18.98
N PRO A 30 0.75 0.27 17.90
CA PRO A 30 1.73 0.72 16.92
C PRO A 30 1.32 2.00 16.17
N SER A 31 0.05 2.12 15.78
CA SER A 31 -0.48 3.32 15.10
C SER A 31 -0.43 4.54 16.02
N GLU A 32 -0.85 4.36 17.27
CA GLU A 32 -0.82 5.42 18.28
C GLU A 32 0.61 5.92 18.54
N ALA A 33 1.57 5.01 18.68
CA ALA A 33 2.96 5.38 18.91
C ALA A 33 3.53 6.24 17.77
N ILE A 34 3.17 5.91 16.52
CA ILE A 34 3.57 6.68 15.34
C ILE A 34 2.94 8.07 15.33
N LEU A 35 1.63 8.17 15.58
CA LEU A 35 0.92 9.46 15.64
C LEU A 35 1.46 10.34 16.78
N LYS A 36 1.67 9.77 17.98
CA LYS A 36 2.29 10.47 19.12
C LYS A 36 3.69 10.99 18.78
N LYS A 37 4.53 10.17 18.16
CA LYS A 37 5.90 10.56 17.75
C LYS A 37 5.89 11.71 16.73
N ARG A 38 4.89 11.76 15.84
CA ARG A 38 4.72 12.85 14.86
C ARG A 38 4.04 14.10 15.42
N GLY A 39 3.52 14.04 16.64
CA GLY A 39 2.77 15.13 17.26
C GLY A 39 1.40 15.36 16.63
N TYR A 40 0.77 14.31 16.09
CA TYR A 40 -0.57 14.38 15.51
C TYR A 40 -1.64 14.11 16.56
N VAL A 41 -2.69 14.91 16.53
CA VAL A 41 -3.85 14.80 17.41
C VAL A 41 -4.74 13.67 16.90
N PHE A 42 -5.17 12.80 17.80
CA PHE A 42 -6.07 11.71 17.48
C PHE A 42 -6.96 11.34 18.65
N ASP A 43 -8.12 10.76 18.35
CA ASP A 43 -9.01 10.09 19.31
C ASP A 43 -9.19 8.62 18.92
N LEU A 44 -9.37 7.77 19.93
CA LEU A 44 -9.75 6.38 19.72
C LEU A 44 -11.27 6.26 19.60
N VAL A 45 -11.73 5.55 18.58
CA VAL A 45 -13.17 5.34 18.31
C VAL A 45 -13.40 3.87 17.91
N PRO A 46 -14.58 3.31 18.21
CA PRO A 46 -14.93 1.94 17.82
C PRO A 46 -15.45 1.90 16.37
N LEU A 47 -14.55 2.02 15.40
CA LEU A 47 -14.89 2.11 13.96
C LEU A 47 -15.73 0.93 13.43
N GLU A 48 -15.69 -0.21 14.11
CA GLU A 48 -16.41 -1.43 13.73
C GLU A 48 -17.83 -1.50 14.32
N GLU A 49 -18.18 -0.59 15.24
CA GLU A 49 -19.46 -0.58 15.94
C GLU A 49 -20.41 0.46 15.34
N ALA A 50 -21.10 0.08 14.25
CA ALA A 50 -22.03 0.91 13.48
C ALA A 50 -23.17 1.57 14.29
N SER A 51 -23.45 1.12 15.51
CA SER A 51 -24.54 1.63 16.36
C SER A 51 -24.06 2.30 17.65
N SER A 52 -22.75 2.55 17.78
CA SER A 52 -22.21 3.19 18.99
C SER A 52 -22.36 4.72 18.99
N GLY A 53 -22.65 5.34 17.85
CA GLY A 53 -22.83 6.80 17.72
C GLY A 53 -21.53 7.60 17.77
N TRP A 54 -20.39 6.91 17.67
CA TRP A 54 -19.05 7.51 17.77
C TRP A 54 -18.79 8.58 16.71
N GLU A 55 -19.45 8.52 15.56
CA GLU A 55 -19.36 9.52 14.50
C GLU A 55 -19.83 10.89 15.00
N ALA A 56 -20.93 10.94 15.75
CA ALA A 56 -21.47 12.19 16.29
C ALA A 56 -20.51 12.81 17.32
N ASP A 57 -19.93 11.98 18.18
CA ASP A 57 -18.93 12.41 19.16
C ASP A 57 -17.65 12.90 18.47
N ALA A 58 -17.23 12.23 17.39
CA ALA A 58 -16.08 12.60 16.57
C ALA A 58 -16.32 13.94 15.86
N LEU A 59 -17.48 14.12 15.23
CA LEU A 59 -17.89 15.38 14.59
C LEU A 59 -17.95 16.53 15.61
N GLY A 60 -18.28 16.26 16.87
CA GLY A 60 -18.28 17.25 17.95
C GLY A 60 -16.88 17.76 18.37
N LYS A 61 -15.79 17.17 17.87
CA LYS A 61 -14.40 17.56 18.22
C LYS A 61 -13.91 18.81 17.50
N GLY A 62 -14.57 19.23 16.42
CA GLY A 62 -14.13 20.37 15.63
C GLY A 62 -15.12 20.77 14.55
N ASP A 63 -14.82 21.90 13.89
CA ASP A 63 -15.55 22.36 12.72
C ASP A 63 -14.87 21.80 11.47
N PHE A 64 -15.28 20.60 11.06
CA PHE A 64 -14.71 19.89 9.92
C PHE A 64 -15.44 20.24 8.63
N LYS A 65 -14.68 20.39 7.54
CA LYS A 65 -15.23 20.62 6.19
C LYS A 65 -15.42 19.34 5.40
N PHE A 66 -14.55 18.36 5.63
CA PHE A 66 -14.59 17.08 4.96
C PHE A 66 -14.12 15.98 5.91
N TRP A 67 -14.52 14.76 5.61
CA TRP A 67 -14.17 13.52 6.28
C TRP A 67 -13.45 12.63 5.28
N VAL A 68 -12.35 11.99 5.72
CA VAL A 68 -11.52 11.13 4.88
C VAL A 68 -11.47 9.73 5.46
N ASP A 69 -12.11 8.79 4.79
CA ASP A 69 -12.09 7.37 5.10
C ASP A 69 -10.99 6.66 4.33
N ASP A 70 -9.90 6.33 5.03
CA ASP A 70 -8.97 5.29 4.61
C ASP A 70 -9.32 3.97 5.33
N ARG A 71 -10.55 3.53 5.08
CA ARG A 71 -11.16 2.35 5.68
C ARG A 71 -11.87 1.56 4.58
N LEU A 72 -11.77 0.24 4.65
CA LEU A 72 -12.52 -0.63 3.76
C LEU A 72 -13.90 -0.90 4.34
N ASP A 73 -14.86 -1.07 3.44
CA ASP A 73 -16.18 -1.61 3.71
C ASP A 73 -16.98 -0.75 4.72
N THR A 74 -17.02 0.57 4.51
CA THR A 74 -17.82 1.49 5.34
C THR A 74 -19.33 1.25 5.15
N ASP A 75 -20.12 1.50 6.19
CA ASP A 75 -21.57 1.30 6.14
C ASP A 75 -22.35 2.59 5.88
N GLU A 76 -23.64 2.43 5.57
CA GLU A 76 -24.54 3.53 5.27
C GLU A 76 -24.82 4.43 6.48
N ILE A 77 -24.78 3.89 7.71
CA ILE A 77 -25.03 4.67 8.93
C ILE A 77 -23.90 5.67 9.14
N HIS A 78 -22.66 5.18 9.01
CA HIS A 78 -21.45 5.99 9.07
C HIS A 78 -21.50 7.13 8.05
N ALA A 79 -21.65 6.78 6.77
CA ALA A 79 -21.63 7.77 5.69
C ALA A 79 -22.78 8.78 5.82
N ARG A 80 -23.98 8.32 6.22
CA ARG A 80 -25.13 9.20 6.46
C ARG A 80 -24.86 10.20 7.58
N CYS A 81 -24.26 9.78 8.69
CA CYS A 81 -23.91 10.68 9.79
C CYS A 81 -23.01 11.82 9.31
N ILE A 82 -21.98 11.51 8.52
CA ILE A 82 -21.08 12.51 7.92
C ILE A 82 -21.82 13.44 6.96
N LYS A 83 -22.66 12.89 6.07
CA LYS A 83 -23.38 13.70 5.07
C LYS A 83 -24.46 14.58 5.68
N GLU A 84 -25.17 14.13 6.71
CA GLU A 84 -26.17 14.92 7.44
C GLU A 84 -25.54 16.06 8.24
N ALA A 85 -24.28 15.91 8.67
CA ALA A 85 -23.48 16.99 9.25
C ALA A 85 -22.99 18.02 8.21
N GLY A 86 -23.21 17.78 6.91
CA GLY A 86 -22.88 18.72 5.83
C GLY A 86 -21.43 18.63 5.34
N LEU A 87 -20.67 17.60 5.72
CA LEU A 87 -19.27 17.42 5.32
C LEU A 87 -19.15 16.84 3.90
N GLY A 88 -18.05 17.19 3.22
CA GLY A 88 -17.56 16.43 2.07
C GLY A 88 -17.05 15.06 2.51
N LEU A 89 -17.47 13.98 1.85
CA LEU A 89 -17.06 12.61 2.18
C LEU A 89 -16.08 12.08 1.14
N VAL A 90 -14.88 11.70 1.58
CA VAL A 90 -13.80 11.16 0.76
C VAL A 90 -13.51 9.75 1.22
N THR A 91 -13.40 8.79 0.30
CA THR A 91 -13.09 7.39 0.65
C THR A 91 -12.02 6.78 -0.25
N PHE A 92 -11.30 5.78 0.26
CA PHE A 92 -10.25 5.06 -0.47
C PHE A 92 -10.50 3.56 -0.53
N ASP A 93 -10.52 3.01 -1.75
CA ASP A 93 -10.65 1.58 -2.04
C ASP A 93 -11.85 0.88 -1.37
N ASP A 94 -12.84 1.66 -0.93
CA ASP A 94 -13.98 1.23 -0.12
C ASP A 94 -15.04 0.53 -0.98
N ARG A 95 -15.45 -0.66 -0.54
CA ARG A 95 -16.42 -1.51 -1.25
C ARG A 95 -17.75 -1.61 -0.50
N GLY A 96 -17.86 -0.92 0.64
CA GLY A 96 -19.03 -0.94 1.49
C GLY A 96 -20.13 -0.02 0.99
N ALA A 97 -21.32 -0.14 1.60
CA ALA A 97 -22.48 0.66 1.25
C ALA A 97 -22.30 2.17 1.55
N GLY A 98 -21.39 2.54 2.46
CA GLY A 98 -21.08 3.93 2.75
C GLY A 98 -20.43 4.67 1.57
N ALA A 99 -19.71 3.95 0.69
CA ALA A 99 -19.09 4.51 -0.50
C ALA A 99 -20.11 5.14 -1.47
N ASP A 100 -21.38 4.69 -1.47
CA ASP A 100 -22.46 5.26 -2.30
C ASP A 100 -22.67 6.75 -2.05
N MET A 101 -22.40 7.19 -0.82
CA MET A 101 -22.61 8.57 -0.38
C MET A 101 -21.34 9.42 -0.47
N ALA A 102 -20.21 8.85 -0.88
CA ALA A 102 -18.94 9.56 -1.00
C ALA A 102 -18.99 10.60 -2.13
N ASP A 103 -18.47 11.80 -1.87
CA ASP A 103 -18.28 12.82 -2.89
C ASP A 103 -17.09 12.48 -3.79
N LEU A 104 -16.00 11.97 -3.21
CA LEU A 104 -14.79 11.52 -3.90
C LEU A 104 -14.44 10.10 -3.45
N HIS A 105 -14.17 9.21 -4.41
CA HIS A 105 -13.70 7.86 -4.12
C HIS A 105 -12.43 7.58 -4.93
N PHE A 106 -11.30 7.40 -4.24
CA PHE A 106 -10.02 7.03 -4.83
C PHE A 106 -9.80 5.51 -4.73
N ALA A 107 -10.06 4.79 -5.82
CA ALA A 107 -10.14 3.33 -5.87
C ALA A 107 -9.03 2.71 -6.74
N CYS A 108 -7.79 3.17 -6.56
CA CYS A 108 -6.67 2.80 -7.42
C CYS A 108 -6.37 1.29 -7.38
N MET A 109 -6.49 0.66 -6.21
CA MET A 109 -6.21 -0.78 -6.06
C MET A 109 -7.45 -1.60 -6.35
N THR A 110 -8.62 -1.17 -5.85
CA THR A 110 -9.88 -1.88 -6.04
C THR A 110 -10.30 -1.89 -7.52
N ALA A 111 -9.90 -0.91 -8.33
CA ALA A 111 -10.12 -0.90 -9.78
C ALA A 111 -9.54 -2.12 -10.50
N PHE A 112 -8.39 -2.66 -10.06
CA PHE A 112 -7.84 -3.89 -10.64
C PHE A 112 -8.73 -5.11 -10.40
N GLN A 113 -9.48 -5.11 -9.28
CA GLN A 113 -10.31 -6.23 -8.83
C GLN A 113 -11.62 -6.35 -9.61
N GLY A 114 -11.96 -5.36 -10.46
CA GLY A 114 -13.22 -5.33 -11.19
C GLY A 114 -14.44 -5.17 -10.28
N ALA A 115 -14.24 -4.63 -9.07
CA ALA A 115 -15.34 -4.38 -8.15
C ALA A 115 -16.26 -3.28 -8.69
N LEU A 116 -17.53 -3.33 -8.30
CA LEU A 116 -18.43 -2.19 -8.47
C LEU A 116 -17.97 -1.09 -7.54
N LEU A 117 -17.68 0.08 -8.12
CA LEU A 117 -17.23 1.25 -7.39
C LEU A 117 -18.35 2.28 -7.37
N TYR A 118 -18.59 2.85 -6.21
CA TYR A 118 -19.65 3.82 -5.97
C TYR A 118 -19.10 5.16 -5.49
N GLY A 119 -19.97 6.16 -5.44
CA GLY A 119 -19.63 7.55 -5.11
C GLY A 119 -19.88 8.50 -6.28
N LYS A 120 -19.94 9.79 -5.97
CA LYS A 120 -20.27 10.85 -6.93
C LYS A 120 -19.16 11.05 -7.98
N LYS A 121 -17.90 10.98 -7.57
CA LYS A 121 -16.73 11.02 -8.46
C LYS A 121 -15.73 9.95 -8.06
N VAL A 122 -15.53 8.98 -8.94
CA VAL A 122 -14.64 7.83 -8.72
C VAL A 122 -13.38 7.99 -9.56
N PHE A 123 -12.22 7.86 -8.91
CA PHE A 123 -10.90 7.92 -9.53
C PHE A 123 -10.22 6.55 -9.41
N THR A 124 -9.91 5.96 -10.56
CA THR A 124 -9.27 4.64 -10.65
C THR A 124 -7.86 4.69 -11.22
N ASP A 125 -7.41 5.87 -11.64
CA ASP A 125 -6.10 6.06 -12.24
C ASP A 125 -5.00 6.04 -11.17
N LEU A 126 -3.88 5.39 -11.47
CA LEU A 126 -2.71 5.35 -10.58
C LEU A 126 -2.13 6.75 -10.30
N ALA A 127 -2.47 7.76 -11.10
CA ALA A 127 -2.19 9.18 -10.81
C ALA A 127 -2.74 9.64 -9.46
N PHE A 128 -3.69 8.94 -8.85
CA PHE A 128 -4.22 9.24 -7.51
C PHE A 128 -3.68 8.28 -6.42
N MET A 129 -2.74 7.39 -6.76
CA MET A 129 -2.13 6.48 -5.80
C MET A 129 -1.17 7.27 -4.90
N ILE A 130 -1.54 7.41 -3.62
CA ILE A 130 -0.69 8.04 -2.61
C ILE A 130 0.44 7.06 -2.25
N LEU A 131 1.68 7.45 -2.57
CA LEU A 131 2.90 6.69 -2.28
C LEU A 131 3.86 7.52 -1.43
N ASN A 132 4.90 6.87 -0.90
CA ASN A 132 5.89 7.53 -0.05
C ASN A 132 6.68 8.61 -0.84
N PRO A 133 6.70 9.88 -0.40
CA PRO A 133 7.38 10.97 -1.11
C PRO A 133 8.91 10.80 -1.20
N GLU A 134 9.53 9.94 -0.39
CA GLU A 134 10.96 9.61 -0.53
C GLU A 134 11.29 8.97 -1.88
N ILE A 135 10.29 8.47 -2.62
CA ILE A 135 10.49 7.84 -3.94
C ILE A 135 11.27 8.77 -4.86
N GLU A 136 10.95 10.07 -4.89
CA GLU A 136 11.63 11.04 -5.78
C GLU A 136 13.13 11.16 -5.50
N ARG A 137 13.56 10.92 -4.26
CA ARG A 137 14.99 10.98 -3.89
C ARG A 137 15.79 9.78 -4.40
N TYR A 138 15.15 8.62 -4.54
CA TYR A 138 15.81 7.34 -4.81
C TYR A 138 15.40 6.70 -6.15
N LYS A 139 14.49 7.35 -6.89
CA LYS A 139 14.02 6.92 -8.21
C LYS A 139 15.18 6.80 -9.19
N ARG A 140 15.32 5.64 -9.84
CA ARG A 140 16.34 5.42 -10.89
C ARG A 140 15.94 4.34 -11.89
N HIS A 141 16.47 4.43 -13.11
CA HIS A 141 16.37 3.35 -14.09
C HIS A 141 17.34 2.21 -13.73
N ARG A 142 16.84 0.97 -13.67
CA ARG A 142 17.64 -0.23 -13.39
C ARG A 142 18.11 -0.84 -14.70
N LEU A 143 19.40 -1.14 -14.79
CA LEU A 143 20.03 -1.65 -16.02
C LEU A 143 20.66 -3.03 -15.85
N GLN A 144 20.79 -3.50 -14.61
CA GLN A 144 21.41 -4.78 -14.24
C GLN A 144 20.36 -5.67 -13.57
N ALA A 145 20.69 -6.92 -13.29
CA ALA A 145 19.79 -7.87 -12.61
C ALA A 145 20.56 -8.74 -11.60
N GLU A 146 21.52 -8.13 -10.92
CA GLU A 146 22.47 -8.81 -10.03
C GLU A 146 21.94 -8.87 -8.59
N LYS A 147 21.35 -7.76 -8.12
CA LYS A 147 20.90 -7.61 -6.73
C LYS A 147 19.40 -7.81 -6.61
N VAL A 148 19.02 -8.88 -5.92
CA VAL A 148 17.61 -9.28 -5.73
C VAL A 148 17.16 -8.95 -4.32
N LEU A 149 16.00 -8.31 -4.20
CA LEU A 149 15.29 -8.16 -2.93
C LEU A 149 14.09 -9.12 -2.88
N VAL A 150 13.89 -9.80 -1.76
CA VAL A 150 12.65 -10.52 -1.45
C VAL A 150 11.95 -9.76 -0.34
N THR A 151 10.75 -9.24 -0.60
CA THR A 151 9.94 -8.55 0.40
C THR A 151 8.45 -8.68 0.09
N LEU A 152 7.76 -9.56 0.81
CA LEU A 152 6.35 -9.91 0.54
C LEU A 152 5.37 -9.05 1.36
N GLY A 153 5.80 -7.86 1.78
CA GLY A 153 4.99 -6.88 2.50
C GLY A 153 5.13 -6.92 4.04
N GLY A 154 4.28 -6.16 4.70
CA GLY A 154 4.40 -5.86 6.14
C GLY A 154 4.15 -7.06 7.06
N THR A 155 3.16 -7.88 6.72
CA THR A 155 2.70 -9.01 7.55
C THR A 155 3.07 -10.35 6.95
N ASP A 156 2.88 -10.53 5.64
CA ASP A 156 3.07 -11.81 4.94
C ASP A 156 2.40 -12.98 5.72
N THR A 157 1.07 -12.89 5.81
CA THR A 157 0.22 -13.76 6.64
C THR A 157 0.51 -15.25 6.48
N PHE A 158 0.82 -15.69 5.26
CA PHE A 158 1.02 -17.10 4.92
C PHE A 158 2.49 -17.53 4.84
N GLY A 159 3.43 -16.69 5.27
CA GLY A 159 4.85 -16.99 5.22
C GLY A 159 5.36 -17.22 3.79
N VAL A 160 4.80 -16.51 2.81
CA VAL A 160 5.16 -16.61 1.38
C VAL A 160 6.64 -16.31 1.17
N THR A 161 7.23 -15.43 1.99
CA THR A 161 8.67 -15.19 2.03
C THR A 161 9.46 -16.49 2.20
N VAL A 162 9.04 -17.39 3.09
CA VAL A 162 9.70 -18.68 3.32
C VAL A 162 9.68 -19.52 2.04
N LYS A 163 8.50 -19.62 1.40
CA LYS A 163 8.31 -20.38 0.15
C LYS A 163 9.17 -19.83 -0.99
N VAL A 164 9.24 -18.51 -1.13
CA VAL A 164 10.07 -17.85 -2.15
C VAL A 164 11.56 -18.14 -1.89
N VAL A 165 12.01 -18.05 -0.64
CA VAL A 165 13.40 -18.36 -0.27
C VAL A 165 13.75 -19.82 -0.56
N GLU A 166 12.86 -20.77 -0.29
CA GLU A 166 13.05 -22.18 -0.64
C GLU A 166 13.21 -22.38 -2.15
N VAL A 167 12.35 -21.74 -2.96
CA VAL A 167 12.41 -21.80 -4.42
C VAL A 167 13.72 -21.22 -4.94
N LEU A 168 14.16 -20.06 -4.43
CA LEU A 168 15.42 -19.45 -4.81
C LEU A 168 16.62 -20.30 -4.40
N LYS A 169 16.59 -20.89 -3.19
CA LYS A 169 17.62 -21.79 -2.67
C LYS A 169 17.79 -23.01 -3.56
N GLN A 170 16.70 -23.64 -3.98
CA GLN A 170 16.73 -24.80 -4.88
C GLN A 170 17.31 -24.44 -6.26
N ALA A 171 17.10 -23.20 -6.71
CA ALA A 171 17.68 -22.69 -7.95
C ALA A 171 19.11 -22.11 -7.80
N GLY A 172 19.69 -22.15 -6.60
CA GLY A 172 21.02 -21.58 -6.33
C GLY A 172 21.08 -20.06 -6.53
N ARG A 173 19.98 -19.34 -6.23
CA ARG A 173 19.88 -17.89 -6.37
C ARG A 173 20.04 -17.20 -5.01
N ALA A 174 20.96 -16.25 -4.93
CA ALA A 174 21.15 -15.37 -3.80
C ALA A 174 20.16 -14.21 -3.81
N ALA A 175 19.78 -13.72 -2.62
CA ALA A 175 18.93 -12.54 -2.46
C ALA A 175 19.07 -11.93 -1.06
N THR A 176 18.80 -10.63 -0.93
CA THR A 176 18.48 -10.07 0.39
C THR A 176 17.00 -10.29 0.67
N VAL A 177 16.68 -10.77 1.87
CA VAL A 177 15.32 -10.99 2.37
C VAL A 177 15.00 -9.90 3.37
N LEU A 178 14.01 -9.06 3.08
CA LEU A 178 13.51 -8.02 3.98
C LEU A 178 12.09 -8.37 4.40
N VAL A 179 11.93 -8.68 5.69
CA VAL A 179 10.62 -8.96 6.28
C VAL A 179 10.05 -7.73 6.98
N GLY A 180 8.73 -7.59 6.90
CA GLY A 180 8.00 -6.50 7.53
C GLY A 180 7.84 -6.65 9.04
N PRO A 181 7.35 -5.59 9.73
CA PRO A 181 7.23 -5.56 11.18
C PRO A 181 6.19 -6.52 11.75
N GLY A 182 5.25 -7.00 10.93
CA GLY A 182 4.21 -7.96 11.33
C GLY A 182 4.51 -9.40 10.91
N PHE A 183 5.74 -9.71 10.51
CA PHE A 183 6.11 -11.04 10.03
C PHE A 183 6.26 -12.05 11.18
N GLU A 184 5.41 -13.08 11.19
CA GLU A 184 5.35 -14.06 12.28
C GLU A 184 6.11 -15.37 11.98
N HIS A 185 6.56 -15.59 10.74
CA HIS A 185 7.18 -16.84 10.26
C HIS A 185 8.71 -16.84 10.37
N MET A 186 9.25 -16.16 11.37
CA MET A 186 10.71 -15.96 11.55
C MET A 186 11.45 -17.26 11.85
N THR A 187 10.81 -18.20 12.55
CA THR A 187 11.42 -19.48 12.91
C THR A 187 11.61 -20.34 11.67
N GLU A 188 10.57 -20.47 10.85
CA GLU A 188 10.55 -21.17 9.57
C GLU A 188 11.54 -20.53 8.58
N LEU A 189 11.55 -19.20 8.50
CA LEU A 189 12.49 -18.48 7.65
C LEU A 189 13.94 -18.80 7.99
N LYS A 190 14.30 -18.78 9.28
CA LYS A 190 15.66 -19.11 9.73
C LYS A 190 16.11 -20.53 9.39
N GLN A 191 15.17 -21.48 9.24
CA GLN A 191 15.49 -22.85 8.85
C GLN A 191 15.86 -22.98 7.38
N VAL A 192 15.31 -22.10 6.52
CA VAL A 192 15.54 -22.17 5.07
C VAL A 192 16.73 -21.34 4.61
N LEU A 193 17.10 -20.28 5.35
CA LEU A 193 18.22 -19.40 5.03
C LEU A 193 19.57 -20.15 4.91
N THR A 194 20.40 -19.69 3.97
CA THR A 194 21.79 -20.14 3.73
C THR A 194 22.69 -18.90 3.66
N PRO A 195 24.03 -19.05 3.57
CA PRO A 195 24.94 -17.92 3.36
C PRO A 195 24.67 -17.08 2.10
N ASP A 196 23.90 -17.60 1.14
CA ASP A 196 23.48 -16.88 -0.08
C ASP A 196 22.34 -15.88 0.19
N PHE A 197 21.77 -15.88 1.39
CA PHE A 197 20.68 -14.98 1.77
C PHE A 197 21.09 -14.06 2.91
N GLU A 198 20.91 -12.76 2.69
CA GLU A 198 21.05 -11.74 3.74
C GLU A 198 19.67 -11.45 4.34
N LEU A 199 19.49 -11.57 5.66
CA LEU A 199 18.24 -11.21 6.32
C LEU A 199 18.30 -9.78 6.86
N LYS A 200 17.37 -8.93 6.44
CA LYS A 200 17.16 -7.58 6.95
C LYS A 200 15.81 -7.46 7.66
N GLN A 201 15.79 -6.62 8.70
CA GLN A 201 14.61 -6.25 9.47
C GLN A 201 14.74 -4.78 9.87
N TYR A 202 13.61 -4.08 10.03
CA TYR A 202 13.57 -2.71 10.57
C TYR A 202 14.48 -1.71 9.84
N VAL A 203 14.40 -1.67 8.51
CA VAL A 203 15.15 -0.69 7.72
C VAL A 203 14.59 0.74 7.96
N PRO A 204 15.44 1.77 8.03
CA PRO A 204 14.98 3.14 8.28
C PRO A 204 14.04 3.69 7.20
N SER A 205 14.33 3.35 5.93
CA SER A 205 13.52 3.68 4.78
C SER A 205 13.48 2.49 3.82
N LEU A 206 12.28 1.99 3.55
CA LEU A 206 12.05 0.95 2.55
C LEU A 206 12.39 1.45 1.13
N ILE A 207 12.14 2.74 0.88
CA ILE A 207 12.37 3.36 -0.42
C ILE A 207 13.87 3.54 -0.69
N GLU A 208 14.64 3.97 0.32
CA GLU A 208 16.09 4.00 0.21
C GLU A 208 16.65 2.60 -0.01
N GLU A 209 16.13 1.61 0.72
CA GLU A 209 16.55 0.21 0.60
C GLU A 209 16.35 -0.30 -0.83
N PHE A 210 15.21 0.01 -1.48
CA PHE A 210 14.97 -0.29 -2.90
C PHE A 210 16.06 0.22 -3.84
N SER A 211 16.74 1.31 -3.50
CA SER A 211 17.80 1.90 -4.33
C SER A 211 19.00 0.95 -4.50
N HIS A 212 19.21 0.03 -3.56
CA HIS A 212 20.33 -0.90 -3.56
C HIS A 212 20.13 -2.13 -4.44
N TYR A 213 18.91 -2.37 -4.93
CA TYR A 213 18.53 -3.56 -5.68
C TYR A 213 18.19 -3.27 -7.13
N ASP A 214 18.17 -4.32 -7.93
CA ASP A 214 17.93 -4.28 -9.36
C ASP A 214 16.53 -4.78 -9.72
N TYR A 215 16.00 -5.76 -8.97
CA TYR A 215 14.59 -6.15 -9.00
C TYR A 215 14.16 -6.72 -7.65
N ALA A 216 12.84 -6.75 -7.41
CA ALA A 216 12.27 -7.34 -6.22
C ALA A 216 11.36 -8.53 -6.54
N ILE A 217 11.24 -9.47 -5.61
CA ILE A 217 10.15 -10.44 -5.52
C ILE A 217 9.25 -9.98 -4.38
N THR A 218 7.99 -9.67 -4.68
CA THR A 218 7.08 -8.99 -3.74
C THR A 218 5.62 -9.44 -3.89
N GLY A 219 4.80 -9.09 -2.89
CA GLY A 219 3.35 -9.26 -2.92
C GLY A 219 2.68 -8.23 -3.84
N ALA A 220 1.34 -8.25 -3.95
CA ALA A 220 0.60 -7.25 -4.74
C ALA A 220 -0.17 -6.23 -3.89
N GLY A 221 0.34 -5.91 -2.69
CA GLY A 221 -0.15 -4.81 -1.85
C GLY A 221 0.41 -3.44 -2.26
N VAL A 222 0.45 -2.46 -1.34
CA VAL A 222 0.99 -1.11 -1.64
C VAL A 222 2.47 -1.13 -2.02
N THR A 223 3.27 -2.01 -1.41
CA THR A 223 4.73 -2.10 -1.60
C THR A 223 5.16 -2.28 -3.06
N VAL A 224 4.38 -3.00 -3.88
CA VAL A 224 4.71 -3.16 -5.30
C VAL A 224 4.62 -1.83 -6.05
N PHE A 225 3.65 -0.98 -5.72
CA PHE A 225 3.52 0.33 -6.35
C PHE A 225 4.67 1.26 -5.96
N GLU A 226 5.10 1.22 -4.69
CA GLU A 226 6.28 1.96 -4.22
C GLU A 226 7.56 1.52 -4.95
N ALA A 227 7.77 0.20 -5.06
CA ALA A 227 8.91 -0.35 -5.78
C ALA A 227 8.90 0.07 -7.25
N LEU A 228 7.78 -0.10 -7.95
CA LEU A 228 7.65 0.24 -9.35
C LEU A 228 7.82 1.75 -9.61
N ALA A 229 7.23 2.61 -8.77
CA ALA A 229 7.38 4.07 -8.88
C ALA A 229 8.85 4.53 -8.67
N SER A 230 9.63 3.81 -7.86
CA SER A 230 11.08 4.02 -7.70
C SER A 230 11.92 3.49 -8.88
N GLY A 231 11.27 2.84 -9.84
CA GLY A 231 11.89 2.15 -10.96
C GLY A 231 12.41 0.75 -10.63
N LEU A 232 12.11 0.17 -9.47
CA LEU A 232 12.48 -1.20 -9.11
C LEU A 232 11.44 -2.19 -9.69
N PRO A 233 11.75 -2.92 -10.78
CA PRO A 233 10.81 -3.87 -11.36
C PRO A 233 10.58 -5.06 -10.41
N CYS A 234 9.40 -5.65 -10.52
CA CYS A 234 8.92 -6.66 -9.57
C CYS A 234 8.54 -7.97 -10.25
N VAL A 235 8.88 -9.08 -9.61
CA VAL A 235 8.24 -10.39 -9.80
C VAL A 235 7.21 -10.55 -8.68
N ILE A 236 5.93 -10.60 -9.04
CA ILE A 236 4.82 -10.55 -8.11
C ILE A 236 4.36 -11.97 -7.78
N VAL A 237 4.31 -12.28 -6.49
CA VAL A 237 3.66 -13.47 -5.95
C VAL A 237 2.49 -12.98 -5.11
N ALA A 238 1.25 -13.22 -5.56
CA ALA A 238 0.09 -12.78 -4.80
C ALA A 238 -0.04 -13.61 -3.51
N ASN A 239 -0.06 -12.93 -2.37
CA ASN A 239 -0.23 -13.55 -1.06
C ASN A 239 -1.69 -13.87 -0.78
N GLU A 240 -2.59 -12.97 -1.21
CA GLU A 240 -4.01 -13.03 -0.92
C GLU A 240 -4.82 -13.12 -2.22
N PRO A 241 -6.05 -13.65 -2.20
CA PRO A 241 -6.90 -13.72 -3.40
C PRO A 241 -7.15 -12.36 -4.05
N HIS A 242 -7.30 -11.29 -3.26
CA HIS A 242 -7.53 -9.94 -3.75
C HIS A 242 -6.28 -9.30 -4.41
N GLU A 243 -5.09 -9.86 -4.20
CA GLU A 243 -3.84 -9.44 -4.83
C GLU A 243 -3.66 -10.02 -6.24
N VAL A 244 -4.31 -11.15 -6.55
CA VAL A 244 -4.26 -11.80 -7.88
C VAL A 244 -4.60 -10.85 -9.03
N PRO A 245 -5.75 -10.14 -9.01
CA PRO A 245 -6.09 -9.20 -10.07
C PRO A 245 -5.08 -8.05 -10.19
N ILE A 246 -4.53 -7.57 -9.07
CA ILE A 246 -3.52 -6.50 -9.04
C ILE A 246 -2.24 -6.98 -9.75
N GLY A 247 -1.73 -8.15 -9.36
CA GLY A 247 -0.54 -8.75 -9.97
C GLY A 247 -0.69 -8.97 -11.47
N LYS A 248 -1.85 -9.48 -11.92
CA LYS A 248 -2.16 -9.66 -13.34
C LYS A 248 -2.25 -8.32 -14.08
N GLY A 249 -2.88 -7.32 -13.49
CA GLY A 249 -3.02 -5.99 -14.08
C GLY A 249 -1.67 -5.30 -14.29
N LEU A 250 -0.82 -5.31 -13.26
CA LEU A 250 0.54 -4.75 -13.35
C LEU A 250 1.40 -5.49 -14.39
N ALA A 251 1.27 -6.82 -14.49
CA ALA A 251 1.94 -7.57 -15.54
C ALA A 251 1.42 -7.21 -16.95
N ALA A 252 0.10 -7.05 -17.11
CA ALA A 252 -0.50 -6.63 -18.38
C ALA A 252 -0.08 -5.21 -18.79
N MET A 253 0.22 -4.33 -17.84
CA MET A 253 0.78 -3.00 -18.09
C MET A 253 2.25 -3.04 -18.54
N GLY A 254 2.93 -4.18 -18.40
CA GLY A 254 4.34 -4.35 -18.74
C GLY A 254 5.31 -3.75 -17.71
N VAL A 255 4.86 -3.51 -16.48
CA VAL A 255 5.70 -2.95 -15.40
C VAL A 255 6.26 -4.01 -14.45
N ALA A 256 5.66 -5.21 -14.46
CA ALA A 256 6.04 -6.31 -13.58
C ALA A 256 5.87 -7.68 -14.28
N VAL A 257 6.35 -8.73 -13.62
CA VAL A 257 6.08 -10.12 -13.99
C VAL A 257 5.18 -10.73 -12.93
N TYR A 258 4.13 -11.45 -13.31
CA TYR A 258 3.26 -12.15 -12.36
C TYR A 258 3.60 -13.64 -12.31
N ALA A 259 4.01 -14.13 -11.13
CA ALA A 259 4.41 -15.51 -10.89
C ALA A 259 3.29 -16.39 -10.31
N GLY A 260 2.08 -15.85 -10.13
CA GLY A 260 0.93 -16.59 -9.60
C GLY A 260 0.56 -16.25 -8.15
N HIS A 261 -0.48 -16.91 -7.66
CA HIS A 261 -0.84 -16.90 -6.24
C HIS A 261 0.08 -17.86 -5.48
N HIS A 262 0.42 -17.56 -4.22
CA HIS A 262 1.41 -18.34 -3.46
C HIS A 262 1.08 -19.84 -3.30
N SER A 263 -0.18 -20.26 -3.49
CA SER A 263 -0.60 -21.67 -3.51
C SER A 263 -0.33 -22.39 -4.84
N GLU A 264 -0.20 -21.63 -5.93
CA GLU A 264 -0.04 -22.11 -7.32
C GLU A 264 1.12 -21.37 -8.02
N MET A 265 2.10 -20.94 -7.24
CA MET A 265 3.20 -20.10 -7.70
C MET A 265 4.08 -20.85 -8.69
N ASP A 266 4.36 -20.23 -9.84
CA ASP A 266 5.29 -20.73 -10.84
C ASP A 266 6.74 -20.50 -10.39
N ALA A 267 7.38 -21.55 -9.87
CA ALA A 267 8.76 -21.52 -9.42
C ALA A 267 9.75 -21.17 -10.56
N ALA A 268 9.47 -21.56 -11.80
CA ALA A 268 10.30 -21.19 -12.94
C ALA A 268 10.20 -19.68 -13.22
N CYS A 269 9.01 -19.10 -13.06
CA CYS A 269 8.81 -17.66 -13.17
C CYS A 269 9.53 -16.89 -12.05
N VAL A 270 9.51 -17.38 -10.81
CA VAL A 270 10.20 -16.73 -9.66
C VAL A 270 11.72 -16.73 -9.83
N THR A 271 12.28 -17.81 -10.38
CA THR A 271 13.75 -17.99 -10.48
C THR A 271 14.34 -17.39 -11.75
N ARG A 272 13.51 -17.16 -12.78
CA ARG A 272 13.93 -16.51 -14.03
C ARG A 272 14.28 -15.04 -13.79
N ILE A 273 15.44 -14.63 -14.29
CA ILE A 273 15.87 -13.23 -14.29
C ILE A 273 14.94 -12.43 -15.23
N PRO A 274 14.26 -11.38 -14.74
CA PRO A 274 13.37 -10.57 -15.57
C PRO A 274 14.17 -9.61 -16.48
N ASP A 275 13.53 -9.09 -17.53
CA ASP A 275 14.09 -8.02 -18.37
C ASP A 275 14.05 -6.68 -17.62
N VAL A 276 15.02 -6.50 -16.71
CA VAL A 276 15.07 -5.36 -15.79
C VAL A 276 15.10 -4.00 -16.51
N PRO A 277 15.94 -3.76 -17.53
CA PRO A 277 15.94 -2.47 -18.24
C PRO A 277 14.58 -2.09 -18.80
N THR A 278 13.89 -3.03 -19.44
CA THR A 278 12.57 -2.77 -20.03
C THR A 278 11.53 -2.50 -18.94
N LEU A 279 11.39 -3.42 -17.97
CA LEU A 279 10.36 -3.28 -16.92
C LEU A 279 10.58 -2.01 -16.08
N SER A 280 11.83 -1.69 -15.74
CA SER A 280 12.16 -0.49 -14.98
C SER A 280 11.81 0.77 -15.76
N GLY A 281 12.15 0.84 -17.05
CA GLY A 281 11.82 1.99 -17.90
C GLY A 281 10.31 2.20 -18.03
N VAL A 282 9.56 1.12 -18.26
CA VAL A 282 8.08 1.18 -18.35
C VAL A 282 7.46 1.54 -17.00
N ALA A 283 7.99 1.06 -15.87
CA ALA A 283 7.51 1.40 -14.55
C ALA A 283 7.70 2.89 -14.23
N LEU A 284 8.86 3.46 -14.56
CA LEU A 284 9.14 4.89 -14.36
C LEU A 284 8.21 5.82 -15.17
N ASP A 285 7.77 5.35 -16.34
CA ASP A 285 6.83 6.05 -17.23
C ASP A 285 5.38 5.94 -16.76
N LYS A 286 4.95 4.72 -16.36
CA LYS A 286 3.54 4.41 -16.09
C LYS A 286 3.10 4.52 -14.65
N ILE A 287 4.03 4.49 -13.68
CA ILE A 287 3.69 4.49 -12.26
C ILE A 287 4.10 5.83 -11.65
N PRO A 288 3.14 6.77 -11.47
CA PRO A 288 3.41 8.06 -10.86
C PRO A 288 3.61 7.93 -9.34
N SER A 289 4.25 8.95 -8.78
CA SER A 289 4.63 9.06 -7.35
C SER A 289 4.00 10.26 -6.63
N HIS A 290 3.27 11.11 -7.36
CA HIS A 290 2.70 12.39 -6.88
C HIS A 290 1.17 12.30 -6.67
N GLY A 291 0.67 11.12 -6.28
CA GLY A 291 -0.76 10.93 -6.09
C GLY A 291 -1.34 11.68 -4.90
N ALA A 292 -0.51 12.00 -3.88
CA ALA A 292 -0.93 12.77 -2.72
C ALA A 292 -1.40 14.18 -3.11
N GLU A 293 -0.67 14.84 -4.00
CA GLU A 293 -0.97 16.17 -4.51
C GLU A 293 -2.25 16.16 -5.36
N ASN A 294 -2.41 15.16 -6.23
CA ASN A 294 -3.61 15.01 -7.05
C ASN A 294 -4.86 14.75 -6.19
N VAL A 295 -4.74 13.91 -5.16
CA VAL A 295 -5.81 13.67 -4.18
C VAL A 295 -6.16 14.97 -3.46
N LEU A 296 -5.18 15.64 -2.85
CA LEU A 296 -5.43 16.84 -2.07
C LEU A 296 -6.06 17.96 -2.91
N HIS A 297 -5.62 18.09 -4.16
CA HIS A 297 -6.20 19.04 -5.11
C HIS A 297 -7.70 18.79 -5.37
N GLU A 298 -8.15 17.54 -5.40
CA GLU A 298 -9.57 17.22 -5.53
C GLU A 298 -10.33 17.42 -4.21
N ILE A 299 -9.73 17.08 -3.06
CA ILE A 299 -10.34 17.28 -1.74
C ILE A 299 -10.62 18.76 -1.46
N ILE A 300 -9.70 19.66 -1.81
CA ILE A 300 -9.85 21.11 -1.58
C ILE A 300 -11.00 21.73 -2.40
N LYS A 301 -11.50 21.03 -3.42
CA LYS A 301 -12.64 21.50 -4.24
C LYS A 301 -14.01 21.19 -3.63
N LEU A 302 -14.06 20.39 -2.56
CA LEU A 302 -15.29 20.12 -1.80
C LEU A 302 -15.70 21.36 -0.99
#